data_AF-A0A6M4BVB6-F1
#
_entry.id   AF-A0A6M4BVB6-F1
#
_cell.length_a   1.000
_cell.length_b   1.000
_cell.length_c   1.000
_cell.angle_alpha   90.00
_cell.angle_beta   90.00
_cell.angle_gamma   90.00
#
_symmetry.space_group_name_H-M   'P 1'
#
loop_
_entity.id
_entity.type
_entity.pdbx_description
1 polymer ?
#
loop_
_entity_poly.entity_id
_entity_poly.type
_entity_poly.pdbx_seq_one_letter_code
_entity_poly.pdbx_strand_id
1 'polypeptide(L)'
;QLSKTDAPYRLLQERIKQLKQATKQELDYFQYYIDSINNEIDRESYNETHLQEKFFRILNETFYDSVASPTTLKLKICIEYVYEQIFGKCEEGHQSLQDPMKILEVMYEDYNLRLDSLDFKIVNQARSDFFAQDLRMMRNAYKAQREL
;
A
#
# COMPACT_ATOMS: atom_id res chain seq x y z
N GLN A 1 -79.13 32.32 39.34
CA GLN A 1 -78.43 32.39 38.04
C GLN A 1 -76.97 31.92 38.08
N LEU A 2 -76.37 31.61 39.24
CA LEU A 2 -74.96 31.20 39.36
C LEU A 2 -74.65 29.74 38.98
N SER A 3 -75.62 28.84 38.83
CA SER A 3 -75.34 27.42 38.50
C SER A 3 -75.05 27.17 37.02
N LYS A 4 -75.39 28.11 36.13
CA LYS A 4 -75.21 27.94 34.67
C LYS A 4 -73.75 28.17 34.21
N THR A 5 -72.93 28.83 35.00
CA THR A 5 -71.52 29.17 34.68
C THR A 5 -70.49 28.20 35.26
N ASP A 6 -70.86 27.36 36.23
CA ASP A 6 -69.94 26.43 36.91
C ASP A 6 -69.55 25.24 36.00
N ALA A 7 -70.51 24.67 35.26
CA ALA A 7 -70.23 23.58 34.32
C ALA A 7 -69.32 23.97 33.14
N PRO A 8 -69.54 25.12 32.44
CA PRO A 8 -68.61 25.61 31.42
C PRO A 8 -67.21 25.90 31.95
N TYR A 9 -67.10 26.42 33.18
CA TYR A 9 -65.82 26.74 33.80
C TYR A 9 -65.00 25.48 34.13
N ARG A 10 -65.64 24.45 34.68
CA ARG A 10 -64.98 23.14 34.93
C ARG A 10 -64.52 22.47 33.64
N LEU A 11 -65.36 22.51 32.60
CA LEU A 11 -65.00 21.98 31.28
C LEU A 11 -63.77 22.71 30.71
N LEU A 12 -63.71 24.04 30.84
CA LEU A 12 -62.55 24.82 30.40
C LEU A 12 -61.28 24.44 31.18
N GLN A 13 -61.36 24.27 32.51
CA GLN A 13 -60.23 23.83 33.32
C GLN A 13 -59.72 22.44 32.95
N GLU A 14 -60.63 21.50 32.67
CA GLU A 14 -60.27 20.16 32.19
C GLU A 14 -59.57 20.22 30.83
N ARG A 15 -60.08 21.03 29.90
CA ARG A 15 -59.45 21.24 28.59
C ARG A 15 -58.05 21.84 28.72
N ILE A 16 -57.87 22.84 29.58
CA ILE A 16 -56.55 23.42 29.86
C ILE A 16 -55.60 22.37 30.44
N LYS A 17 -56.08 21.51 31.33
CA LYS A 17 -55.28 20.43 31.91
C LYS A 17 -54.87 19.40 30.84
N GLN A 18 -55.81 18.99 29.99
CA GLN A 18 -55.55 18.08 28.87
C GLN A 18 -54.53 18.66 27.88
N LEU A 19 -54.69 19.94 27.51
CA LEU A 19 -53.75 20.66 26.65
C LEU A 19 -52.35 20.70 27.27
N LYS A 20 -52.22 21.10 28.54
CA LYS A 20 -50.92 21.11 29.23
C LYS A 20 -50.26 19.74 29.27
N GLN A 21 -51.04 18.68 29.48
CA GLN A 21 -50.53 17.32 29.49
C GLN A 21 -50.07 16.88 28.10
N ALA A 22 -50.86 17.15 27.05
CA ALA A 22 -50.51 16.83 25.68
C ALA A 22 -49.24 17.59 25.23
N THR A 23 -49.16 18.90 25.50
CA THR A 23 -47.96 19.69 25.19
C THR A 23 -46.73 19.18 25.93
N LYS A 24 -46.87 18.77 27.21
CA LYS A 24 -45.74 18.18 27.94
C LYS A 24 -45.27 16.88 27.30
N GLN A 25 -46.19 16.01 26.91
CA GLN A 25 -45.86 14.74 26.25
C GLN A 25 -45.14 14.97 24.91
N GLU A 26 -45.60 15.94 24.12
CA GLU A 26 -44.92 16.32 22.87
C GLU A 26 -43.51 16.88 23.13
N LEU A 27 -43.33 17.72 24.15
CA LEU A 27 -42.01 18.24 24.52
C LEU A 27 -41.06 17.13 24.98
N ASP A 28 -41.53 16.22 25.82
CA ASP A 28 -40.74 15.08 26.28
C ASP A 28 -40.33 14.18 25.10
N TYR A 29 -41.24 14.00 24.12
CA TYR A 29 -40.97 13.25 22.90
C TYR A 29 -39.93 13.95 22.01
N PHE A 30 -40.04 15.26 21.81
CA PHE A 30 -39.05 16.01 21.04
C PHE A 30 -37.69 16.00 21.72
N GLN A 31 -37.63 16.14 23.05
CA GLN A 31 -36.38 16.07 23.79
C GLN A 31 -35.70 14.71 23.62
N TYR A 32 -36.46 13.61 23.71
CA TYR A 32 -35.94 12.27 23.44
C TYR A 32 -35.31 12.16 22.04
N TYR A 33 -35.97 12.68 21.01
CA TYR A 33 -35.43 12.65 19.65
C TYR A 33 -34.18 13.51 19.49
N ILE A 34 -34.15 14.69 20.12
CA ILE A 34 -32.96 15.55 20.14
C ILE A 34 -31.79 14.81 20.78
N ASP A 35 -32.01 14.19 21.93
CA ASP A 35 -30.97 13.45 22.66
C ASP A 35 -30.49 12.23 21.84
N SER A 36 -31.41 11.52 21.19
CA SER A 36 -31.06 10.40 20.31
C SER A 36 -30.20 10.84 19.13
N ILE A 37 -30.55 11.95 18.47
CA ILE A 37 -29.80 12.48 17.33
C ILE A 37 -28.40 12.95 17.79
N ASN A 38 -28.31 13.63 18.93
CA ASN A 38 -27.01 14.06 19.47
C ASN A 38 -26.09 12.86 19.75
N ASN A 39 -26.63 11.78 20.32
CA ASN A 39 -25.86 10.55 20.54
C ASN A 39 -25.38 9.91 19.21
N GLU A 40 -26.20 9.95 18.16
CA GLU A 40 -25.79 9.46 16.84
C GLU A 40 -24.70 10.34 16.24
N ILE A 41 -24.81 11.67 16.34
CA ILE A 41 -23.79 12.61 15.89
C ILE A 41 -22.46 12.33 16.60
N ASP A 42 -22.47 12.23 17.93
CA ASP A 42 -21.25 11.96 18.70
C ASP A 42 -20.61 10.63 18.30
N ARG A 43 -21.42 9.59 18.06
CA ARG A 43 -20.93 8.29 17.59
C ARG A 43 -20.28 8.39 16.22
N GLU A 44 -20.93 9.06 15.27
CA GLU A 44 -20.41 9.18 13.91
C GLU A 44 -19.16 10.06 13.87
N SER A 45 -19.09 11.15 14.64
CA SER A 45 -17.87 11.96 14.76
C SER A 45 -16.70 11.18 15.37
N TYR A 46 -16.96 10.33 16.36
CA TYR A 46 -15.94 9.42 16.89
C TYR A 46 -15.48 8.42 15.83
N ASN A 47 -16.43 7.80 15.11
CA ASN A 47 -16.13 6.81 14.07
C ASN A 47 -15.31 7.42 12.93
N GLU A 48 -15.65 8.63 12.48
CA GLU A 48 -14.93 9.36 11.45
C GLU A 48 -13.46 9.55 11.86
N THR A 49 -13.24 10.10 13.05
CA THR A 49 -11.89 10.33 13.59
C THR A 49 -11.12 9.02 13.72
N HIS A 50 -11.75 7.99 14.30
CA HIS A 50 -11.13 6.68 14.50
C HIS A 50 -10.74 6.00 13.18
N LEU A 51 -11.60 6.06 12.16
CA LEU A 51 -11.34 5.49 10.85
C LEU A 51 -10.25 6.27 10.11
N GLN A 52 -10.25 7.59 10.22
CA GLN A 52 -9.22 8.44 9.64
C GLN A 52 -7.83 8.13 10.22
N GLU A 53 -7.72 8.06 11.55
CA GLU A 53 -6.48 7.70 12.23
C GLU A 53 -6.00 6.30 11.82
N LYS A 54 -6.91 5.33 11.79
CA LYS A 54 -6.59 3.96 11.39
C LYS A 54 -6.13 3.88 9.93
N PHE A 55 -6.76 4.63 9.04
CA PHE A 55 -6.36 4.72 7.63
C PHE A 55 -4.95 5.26 7.49
N PHE A 56 -4.65 6.42 8.10
CA PHE A 56 -3.32 7.01 8.01
C PHE A 56 -2.24 6.17 8.68
N ARG A 57 -2.57 5.48 9.78
CA ARG A 57 -1.65 4.51 10.39
C ARG A 57 -1.27 3.40 9.40
N ILE A 58 -2.26 2.78 8.75
CA ILE A 58 -2.00 1.72 7.76
C ILE A 58 -1.19 2.27 6.57
N LEU A 59 -1.53 3.46 6.09
CA LEU A 59 -0.87 4.09 4.95
C LEU A 59 0.60 4.40 5.24
N ASN A 60 0.89 4.98 6.41
CA ASN A 60 2.23 5.47 6.76
C ASN A 60 3.14 4.41 7.38
N GLU A 61 2.58 3.34 7.93
CA GLU A 61 3.35 2.21 8.47
C GLU A 61 3.37 1.07 7.46
N THR A 62 2.39 0.15 7.53
CA THR A 62 2.41 -1.12 6.79
C THR A 62 2.55 -0.94 5.29
N PHE A 63 1.79 0.00 4.70
CA PHE A 63 1.83 0.22 3.26
C PHE A 63 3.13 0.90 2.83
N TYR A 64 3.53 1.98 3.52
CA TYR A 64 4.76 2.67 3.20
C TYR A 64 5.96 1.74 3.30
N ASP A 65 6.13 1.02 4.42
CA ASP A 65 7.26 0.13 4.63
C ASP A 65 7.35 -0.99 3.60
N SER A 66 6.21 -1.52 3.19
CA SER A 66 6.16 -2.64 2.24
C SER A 66 6.32 -2.19 0.78
N VAL A 67 5.68 -1.09 0.40
CA VAL A 67 5.50 -0.73 -1.02
C VAL A 67 6.30 0.51 -1.41
N ALA A 68 6.37 1.51 -0.54
CA ALA A 68 6.92 2.83 -0.86
C ALA A 68 8.24 3.14 -0.12
N SER A 69 8.76 2.19 0.64
CA SER A 69 9.97 2.41 1.43
C SER A 69 11.17 2.66 0.53
N PRO A 70 12.17 3.41 1.00
CA PRO A 70 13.40 3.62 0.25
C PRO A 70 14.08 2.30 -0.15
N THR A 71 13.92 1.25 0.66
CA THR A 71 14.48 -0.08 0.38
C THR A 71 13.74 -0.77 -0.77
N THR A 72 12.41 -0.73 -0.77
CA THR A 72 11.60 -1.28 -1.87
C THR A 72 11.85 -0.54 -3.17
N LEU A 73 11.97 0.79 -3.13
CA LEU A 73 12.30 1.59 -4.32
C LEU A 73 13.71 1.28 -4.85
N LYS A 74 14.70 1.13 -3.97
CA LYS A 74 16.05 0.69 -4.36
C LYS A 74 16.03 -0.67 -5.04
N LEU A 75 15.30 -1.64 -4.46
CA LEU A 75 15.14 -2.97 -5.05
C LEU A 75 14.53 -2.87 -6.46
N LYS A 76 13.48 -2.04 -6.63
CA LYS A 76 12.87 -1.78 -7.93
C LYS A 76 13.89 -1.30 -8.96
N ILE A 77 14.63 -0.24 -8.62
CA ILE A 77 15.63 0.35 -9.52
C ILE A 77 16.72 -0.67 -9.86
N CYS A 78 17.17 -1.48 -8.90
CA CYS A 78 18.17 -2.52 -9.14
C CYS A 78 17.67 -3.57 -10.13
N ILE A 79 16.43 -4.05 -9.97
CA ILE A 79 15.83 -5.06 -10.86
C ILE A 79 15.67 -4.48 -12.28
N GLU A 80 15.10 -3.28 -12.39
CA GLU A 80 14.91 -2.61 -13.69
C GLU A 80 16.26 -2.40 -14.40
N TYR A 81 17.27 -1.93 -13.67
CA TYR A 81 18.60 -1.76 -14.23
C TYR A 81 19.19 -3.07 -14.77
N VAL A 82 19.16 -4.15 -13.98
CA VAL A 82 19.69 -5.45 -14.41
C VAL A 82 18.92 -5.99 -15.61
N TYR A 83 17.60 -5.87 -15.59
CA TYR A 83 16.75 -6.28 -16.71
C TYR A 83 17.12 -5.52 -17.98
N GLU A 84 17.28 -4.20 -17.92
CA GLU A 84 17.64 -3.37 -19.07
C GLU A 84 19.03 -3.69 -19.63
N GLN A 85 20.00 -4.01 -18.77
CA GLN A 85 21.34 -4.39 -19.22
C GLN A 85 21.35 -5.71 -20.00
N ILE A 86 20.45 -6.63 -19.67
CA ILE A 86 20.40 -7.98 -20.26
C ILE A 86 19.49 -8.00 -21.48
N PHE A 87 18.29 -7.43 -21.37
CA PHE A 87 17.22 -7.55 -22.38
C PHE A 87 16.99 -6.27 -23.18
N GLY A 88 17.64 -5.16 -22.82
CA GLY A 88 17.41 -3.85 -23.42
C GLY A 88 16.31 -3.05 -22.73
N LYS A 89 16.15 -1.79 -23.13
CA LYS A 89 15.21 -0.86 -22.50
C LYS A 89 13.76 -1.30 -22.68
N CYS A 90 12.98 -1.22 -21.61
CA CYS A 90 11.52 -1.34 -21.65
C CYS A 90 10.93 0.06 -21.85
N GLU A 91 10.41 0.37 -23.04
CA GLU A 91 9.93 1.73 -23.36
C GLU A 91 8.76 2.20 -22.47
N GLU A 92 7.94 1.28 -21.97
CA GLU A 92 6.80 1.59 -21.10
C GLU A 92 7.15 1.55 -19.61
N GLY A 93 8.35 1.08 -19.26
CA GLY A 93 8.72 0.73 -17.89
C GLY A 93 7.90 -0.44 -17.33
N HIS A 94 8.38 -1.06 -16.25
CA HIS A 94 7.63 -2.14 -15.62
C HIS A 94 6.62 -1.57 -14.61
N GLN A 95 5.32 -1.82 -14.86
CA GLN A 95 4.26 -1.44 -13.92
C GLN A 95 4.34 -2.22 -12.61
N SER A 96 4.85 -3.46 -12.66
CA SER A 96 5.06 -4.35 -11.51
C SER A 96 6.47 -4.93 -11.55
N LEU A 97 7.03 -5.20 -10.37
CA LEU A 97 8.32 -5.90 -10.23
C LEU A 97 8.24 -7.38 -10.56
N GLN A 98 7.04 -7.96 -10.54
CA GLN A 98 6.86 -9.40 -10.63
C GLN A 98 7.41 -9.97 -11.94
N ASP A 99 7.08 -9.34 -13.07
CA ASP A 99 7.48 -9.82 -14.39
C ASP A 99 9.00 -9.74 -14.62
N PRO A 100 9.68 -8.60 -14.42
CA PRO A 100 11.12 -8.53 -14.61
C PRO A 100 11.87 -9.45 -13.62
N MET A 101 11.41 -9.58 -12.38
CA MET A 101 12.01 -10.52 -11.43
C MET A 101 11.89 -11.96 -11.90
N LYS A 102 10.71 -12.39 -12.33
CA LYS A 102 10.47 -13.77 -12.78
C LYS A 102 11.32 -14.11 -14.01
N ILE A 103 11.45 -13.18 -14.95
CA ILE A 103 12.28 -13.39 -16.14
C ILE A 103 13.76 -13.52 -15.75
N LEU A 104 14.24 -12.66 -14.86
CA LEU A 104 15.61 -12.73 -14.36
C LEU A 104 15.90 -14.03 -13.61
N GLU A 105 14.94 -14.50 -12.80
CA GLU A 105 15.04 -15.76 -12.07
C GLU A 105 15.14 -16.96 -13.02
N VAL A 106 14.24 -17.06 -14.01
CA VAL A 106 14.27 -18.13 -15.02
C VAL A 106 15.58 -18.12 -15.82
N MET A 107 16.08 -16.93 -16.16
CA MET A 107 17.35 -16.80 -16.87
C MET A 107 18.53 -17.25 -16.00
N TYR A 108 18.51 -16.91 -14.71
CA TYR A 108 19.54 -17.35 -13.77
C TYR A 108 19.56 -18.88 -13.61
N GLU A 109 18.39 -19.51 -13.53
CA GLU A 109 18.27 -20.97 -13.51
C GLU A 109 18.81 -21.61 -14.80
N ASP A 110 18.48 -21.07 -15.97
CA ASP A 110 19.02 -21.55 -17.25
C ASP A 110 20.56 -21.45 -17.30
N TYR A 111 21.13 -20.33 -16.83
CA TYR A 111 22.57 -20.19 -16.75
C TYR A 111 23.22 -21.22 -15.82
N ASN A 112 22.63 -21.49 -14.66
CA ASN A 112 23.16 -22.51 -13.74
C ASN A 112 23.10 -23.91 -14.37
N LEU A 113 22.00 -24.26 -15.02
CA LEU A 113 21.89 -25.54 -15.74
C LEU A 113 22.96 -25.67 -16.83
N ARG A 114 23.20 -24.58 -17.58
CA ARG A 114 24.25 -24.56 -18.60
C ARG A 114 25.64 -24.70 -17.99
N LEU A 115 25.91 -24.06 -16.86
CA LEU A 115 27.17 -24.19 -16.12
C LEU A 115 27.39 -25.62 -15.61
N ASP A 116 26.36 -26.24 -15.05
CA ASP A 116 26.41 -27.62 -14.57
C ASP A 116 26.62 -28.63 -15.70
N SER A 117 26.16 -28.30 -16.92
CA SER A 117 26.34 -29.14 -18.10
C SER A 117 27.74 -29.06 -18.74
N LEU A 118 28.61 -28.16 -18.27
CA LEU A 118 29.94 -27.99 -18.85
C LEU A 118 30.87 -29.16 -18.51
N ASP A 119 31.49 -29.76 -19.54
CA ASP A 119 32.53 -30.78 -19.33
C ASP A 119 33.79 -30.14 -18.74
N PHE A 120 34.16 -30.60 -17.55
CA PHE A 120 35.33 -30.18 -16.81
C PHE A 120 36.64 -30.28 -17.61
N LYS A 121 36.74 -31.21 -18.55
CA LYS A 121 37.90 -31.35 -19.44
C LYS A 121 37.98 -30.18 -20.43
N ILE A 122 36.86 -29.81 -21.04
CA ILE A 122 36.78 -28.69 -21.98
C ILE A 122 37.07 -27.38 -21.25
N VAL A 123 36.52 -27.20 -20.04
CA VAL A 123 36.77 -26.01 -19.22
C VAL A 123 38.26 -25.89 -18.85
N ASN A 124 38.90 -26.97 -18.41
CA ASN A 124 40.33 -26.95 -18.08
C ASN A 124 41.23 -26.71 -19.31
N GLN A 125 40.83 -27.22 -20.47
CA GLN A 125 41.53 -26.98 -21.72
C GLN A 125 41.42 -25.51 -22.12
N ALA A 126 40.20 -24.97 -22.17
CA ALA A 126 39.96 -23.55 -22.48
C ALA A 126 40.70 -22.62 -21.52
N ARG A 127 40.74 -22.95 -20.22
CA ARG A 127 41.50 -22.21 -19.21
C ARG A 127 43.01 -22.22 -19.52
N SER A 128 43.57 -23.38 -19.85
CA SER A 128 44.99 -23.51 -20.19
C SER A 128 45.34 -22.74 -21.46
N ASP A 129 44.47 -22.80 -22.47
CA ASP A 129 44.64 -22.09 -23.73
C ASP A 129 44.57 -20.57 -23.55
N PHE A 130 43.64 -20.08 -22.71
CA PHE A 130 43.54 -18.67 -22.36
C PHE A 130 44.82 -18.16 -21.67
N PHE A 131 45.32 -18.89 -20.66
CA PHE A 131 46.58 -18.52 -20.00
C PHE A 131 47.77 -18.55 -20.96
N ALA A 132 47.83 -19.52 -21.87
CA ALA A 132 48.88 -19.58 -22.88
C ALA A 132 48.83 -18.38 -23.84
N GLN A 133 47.62 -17.93 -24.21
CA GLN A 133 47.43 -16.77 -25.06
C GLN A 133 47.80 -15.46 -24.35
N ASP A 134 47.39 -15.27 -23.10
CA ASP A 134 47.77 -14.10 -22.29
C ASP A 134 49.28 -14.01 -22.10
N LEU A 135 49.93 -15.15 -21.83
CA LEU A 135 51.38 -15.20 -21.64
C LEU A 135 52.13 -14.89 -22.95
N ARG A 136 51.55 -15.22 -24.11
CA ARG A 136 52.06 -14.79 -25.43
C ARG A 136 51.86 -13.30 -25.65
N MET A 137 50.70 -12.73 -25.31
CA MET A 137 50.46 -11.29 -25.43
C MET A 137 51.41 -10.49 -24.54
N MET A 138 51.60 -10.88 -23.28
CA MET A 138 52.57 -10.24 -22.39
C MET A 138 54.00 -10.27 -22.95
N ARG A 139 54.45 -11.42 -23.47
CA ARG A 139 55.78 -11.54 -24.08
C ARG A 139 55.93 -10.65 -25.31
N ASN A 140 54.89 -10.56 -26.14
CA ASN A 140 54.91 -9.71 -27.33
C ASN A 140 54.95 -8.22 -26.95
N ALA A 141 54.16 -7.81 -25.95
CA ALA A 141 54.20 -6.45 -25.41
C ALA A 141 55.59 -6.11 -24.86
N TYR A 142 56.21 -7.03 -24.11
CA TYR A 142 57.56 -6.83 -23.55
C TYR A 142 58.65 -6.74 -24.62
N LYS A 143 58.52 -7.50 -25.72
CA LYS A 143 59.43 -7.38 -26.88
C LYS A 143 59.25 -6.05 -27.61
N ALA A 144 58.02 -5.65 -27.88
CA ALA A 144 57.72 -4.37 -28.50
C ALA A 144 58.26 -3.18 -27.68
N GLN A 145 58.21 -3.27 -26.35
CA GLN A 145 58.78 -2.25 -25.45
C GLN A 145 60.32 -2.18 -25.51
N ARG A 146 61.01 -3.27 -25.89
CA ARG A 146 62.48 -3.33 -26.02
C ARG A 146 63.01 -2.90 -27.39
N GLU A 147 62.15 -2.86 -28.39
CA GLU A 147 62.48 -2.44 -29.77
C GLU A 147 62.18 -0.94 -30.01
N LEU A 148 61.70 -0.23 -28.98
CA LEU A 148 61.60 1.23 -28.86
C LEU A 148 62.80 1.79 -28.08
#